data_AF-A0A1V6IAL2-F1
#
_entry.id   AF-A0A1V6IAL2-F1
#
_cell.length_a   1.000
_cell.length_b   1.000
_cell.length_c   1.000
_cell.angle_alpha   90.00
_cell.angle_beta   90.00
_cell.angle_gamma   90.00
#
_symmetry.space_group_name_H-M   'P 1'
#
loop_
_entity.id
_entity.type
_entity.pdbx_description
1 polymer ?
#
loop_
_entity_poly.entity_id
_entity_poly.type
_entity_poly.pdbx_seq_one_letter_code
_entity_poly.pdbx_strand_id
1 'polypeptide(L)'
;MTKRKVKEEIKKPDIVLRAVAFILDWAKTNTKACVIGLIVVVVICSSLFGYSFYAKRQNDKVQFMLSQAIQTFGESTVSSSIEKLNVAETLFNSIINENNKKINIIARLYLARINHIKGKLEEAKRLYLEVQGQSDDPVVKSITEQALKQFDKK
;
A
#
# COMPACT_ATOMS: atom_id res chain seq x y z
N MET A 1 -52.25 16.32 -12.72
CA MET A 1 -50.79 16.30 -12.94
C MET A 1 -50.51 16.48 -14.43
N THR A 2 -49.85 17.57 -14.78
CA THR A 2 -50.00 18.23 -16.09
C THR A 2 -49.02 17.66 -17.13
N LYS A 3 -49.56 17.19 -18.26
CA LYS A 3 -48.86 16.67 -19.46
C LYS A 3 -47.74 17.59 -20.01
N ARG A 4 -47.61 18.83 -19.51
CA ARG A 4 -46.57 19.79 -19.86
C ARG A 4 -45.19 19.40 -19.34
N LYS A 5 -45.08 18.83 -18.13
CA LYS A 5 -43.76 18.47 -17.55
C LYS A 5 -43.06 17.31 -18.28
N VAL A 6 -43.82 16.42 -18.90
CA VAL A 6 -43.29 15.27 -19.68
C VAL A 6 -42.68 15.72 -21.02
N LYS A 7 -43.15 16.83 -21.61
CA LYS A 7 -42.62 17.33 -22.90
C LYS A 7 -41.29 18.08 -22.75
N GLU A 8 -40.97 18.62 -21.57
CA GLU A 8 -39.70 19.32 -21.33
C GLU A 8 -38.52 18.37 -21.10
N GLU A 9 -38.76 17.15 -20.58
CA GLU A 9 -37.71 16.14 -20.40
C GLU A 9 -37.24 15.53 -21.74
N ILE A 10 -38.09 15.54 -22.76
CA ILE A 10 -37.76 15.05 -24.12
C ILE A 10 -36.99 16.10 -24.94
N LYS A 11 -36.75 17.31 -24.40
CA LYS A 11 -35.99 18.39 -25.09
C LYS A 11 -34.51 18.49 -24.68
N LYS A 12 -34.05 17.60 -23.79
CA LYS A 12 -32.62 17.40 -23.47
C LYS A 12 -31.78 16.60 -24.50
N PRO A 13 -32.32 15.87 -25.51
CA PRO A 13 -31.48 15.14 -26.43
C PRO A 13 -30.76 16.07 -27.41
N ASP A 14 -31.28 17.27 -27.69
CA ASP A 14 -30.66 18.17 -28.69
C ASP A 14 -29.29 18.71 -28.27
N ILE A 15 -29.05 19.00 -26.99
CA ILE A 15 -27.73 19.52 -26.56
C ILE A 15 -26.67 18.43 -26.65
N VAL A 16 -27.02 17.21 -26.21
CA VAL A 16 -26.12 16.06 -26.27
C VAL A 16 -25.91 15.62 -27.71
N LEU A 17 -26.98 15.51 -28.50
CA LEU A 17 -26.90 15.16 -29.92
C LEU A 17 -26.13 16.22 -30.72
N ARG A 18 -26.31 17.52 -30.42
CA ARG A 18 -25.59 18.60 -31.08
C ARG A 18 -24.12 18.65 -30.66
N ALA A 19 -23.82 18.41 -29.39
CA ALA A 19 -22.44 18.28 -28.92
C ALA A 19 -21.76 17.07 -29.58
N VAL A 20 -22.43 15.91 -29.62
CA VAL A 20 -21.93 14.69 -30.27
C VAL A 20 -21.76 14.90 -31.77
N ALA A 21 -22.72 15.54 -32.45
CA ALA A 21 -22.62 15.85 -33.87
C ALA A 21 -21.47 16.82 -34.16
N PHE A 22 -21.27 17.84 -33.33
CA PHE A 22 -20.15 18.77 -33.46
C PHE A 22 -18.79 18.08 -33.22
N ILE A 23 -18.71 17.20 -32.22
CA ILE A 23 -17.50 16.40 -31.94
C ILE A 23 -17.21 15.44 -33.11
N LEU A 24 -18.22 14.79 -33.67
CA LEU A 24 -18.08 13.88 -34.80
C LEU A 24 -17.68 14.61 -36.09
N ASP A 25 -18.27 15.77 -36.35
CA ASP A 25 -17.97 16.56 -37.54
C ASP A 25 -16.55 17.14 -37.44
N TRP A 26 -16.18 17.68 -36.27
CA TRP A 26 -14.81 18.15 -35.99
C TRP A 26 -13.77 17.01 -36.05
N ALA A 27 -14.11 15.82 -35.56
CA ALA A 27 -13.27 14.63 -35.65
C ALA A 27 -13.09 14.15 -37.11
N LYS A 28 -14.12 14.30 -37.97
CA LYS A 28 -14.04 14.01 -39.41
C LYS A 28 -13.21 15.04 -40.17
N THR A 29 -13.33 16.34 -39.84
CA THR A 29 -12.53 17.39 -40.50
C THR A 29 -11.06 17.31 -40.10
N ASN A 30 -10.77 16.92 -38.86
CA ASN A 30 -9.42 16.88 -38.29
C ASN A 30 -8.99 15.46 -37.90
N THR A 31 -9.23 14.46 -38.76
CA THR A 31 -8.89 13.05 -38.53
C THR A 31 -7.44 12.85 -38.08
N LYS A 32 -6.49 13.58 -38.68
CA LYS A 32 -5.06 13.52 -38.32
C LYS A 32 -4.80 14.02 -36.89
N ALA A 33 -5.42 15.12 -36.47
CA ALA A 33 -5.27 15.67 -35.11
C ALA A 33 -5.99 14.80 -34.06
N CYS A 34 -7.14 14.22 -34.42
CA CYS A 34 -7.87 13.29 -33.55
C CYS A 34 -7.07 11.99 -33.32
N VAL A 35 -6.41 11.47 -34.36
CA VAL A 35 -5.51 10.31 -34.25
C VAL A 35 -4.29 10.63 -33.37
N ILE A 36 -3.67 11.80 -33.55
CA ILE A 36 -2.54 12.23 -32.69
C ILE A 36 -2.98 12.37 -31.24
N GLY A 37 -4.13 12.99 -30.97
CA GLY A 37 -4.68 13.11 -29.63
C GLY A 37 -4.95 11.74 -28.97
N LEU A 38 -5.51 10.79 -29.73
CA LEU A 38 -5.75 9.43 -29.26
C LEU A 38 -4.43 8.72 -28.92
N ILE A 39 -3.40 8.86 -29.75
CA ILE A 39 -2.07 8.29 -29.48
C ILE A 39 -1.49 8.87 -28.18
N VAL A 40 -1.57 10.18 -27.97
CA VAL A 40 -1.08 10.82 -26.74
C VAL A 40 -1.81 10.30 -25.52
N VAL A 41 -3.13 10.16 -25.58
CA VAL A 41 -3.94 9.58 -24.49
C VAL A 41 -3.55 8.14 -24.21
N VAL A 42 -3.36 7.32 -25.24
CA VAL A 42 -2.93 5.92 -25.09
C VAL A 42 -1.55 5.85 -24.42
N VAL A 43 -0.59 6.69 -24.83
CA VAL A 43 0.75 6.73 -24.20
C VAL A 43 0.66 7.08 -22.71
N ILE A 44 -0.13 8.10 -22.35
CA ILE A 44 -0.34 8.48 -20.95
C ILE A 44 -0.97 7.33 -20.15
N CYS A 45 -2.03 6.71 -20.69
CA CYS A 45 -2.67 5.56 -20.05
C CYS A 45 -1.70 4.38 -19.89
N SER A 46 -0.90 4.05 -20.90
CA SER A 46 0.09 2.98 -20.84
C SER A 46 1.18 3.27 -19.80
N SER A 47 1.66 4.52 -19.70
CA SER A 47 2.61 4.92 -18.65
C SER A 47 2.00 4.74 -17.26
N LEU A 48 0.80 5.29 -17.00
CA LEU A 48 0.13 5.16 -15.70
C LEU A 48 -0.18 3.70 -15.35
N PHE A 49 -0.59 2.89 -16.33
CA PHE A 49 -0.86 1.47 -16.15
C PHE A 49 0.43 0.69 -15.84
N GLY A 50 1.53 0.99 -16.55
CA GLY A 50 2.84 0.41 -16.28
C GLY A 50 3.32 0.69 -14.85
N TYR A 51 3.22 1.95 -14.40
CA TYR A 51 3.57 2.32 -13.03
C TYR A 51 2.70 1.60 -11.98
N SER A 52 1.38 1.55 -12.18
CA SER A 52 0.49 0.90 -11.21
C SER A 52 0.71 -0.62 -11.14
N PHE A 53 0.94 -1.27 -12.28
CA PHE A 53 1.23 -2.70 -12.35
C PHE A 53 2.57 -3.05 -11.70
N TYR A 54 3.61 -2.24 -11.95
CA TYR A 54 4.93 -2.43 -11.34
C TYR A 54 4.87 -2.23 -9.81
N ALA A 55 4.22 -1.16 -9.34
CA ALA A 55 4.06 -0.89 -7.91
C ALA A 55 3.26 -1.98 -7.18
N LYS A 56 2.24 -2.56 -7.83
CA LYS A 56 1.46 -3.65 -7.27
C LYS A 56 2.32 -4.92 -7.06
N ARG A 57 3.12 -5.32 -8.06
CA ARG A 57 4.01 -6.48 -7.95
C ARG A 57 5.03 -6.36 -6.82
N GLN A 58 5.58 -5.16 -6.60
CA GLN A 58 6.52 -4.95 -5.50
C GLN A 58 5.84 -5.13 -4.14
N ASN A 59 4.62 -4.61 -3.99
CA ASN A 59 3.85 -4.78 -2.75
C ASN A 59 3.51 -6.24 -2.47
N ASP A 60 3.10 -7.02 -3.47
CA ASP A 60 2.76 -8.44 -3.30
C ASP A 60 3.99 -9.25 -2.85
N LYS A 61 5.17 -8.98 -3.43
CA LYS A 61 6.43 -9.62 -3.02
C LYS A 61 6.76 -9.33 -1.56
N VAL A 62 6.67 -8.07 -1.14
CA VAL A 62 7.01 -7.67 0.24
C VAL A 62 6.00 -8.23 1.26
N GLN A 63 4.72 -8.30 0.89
CA GLN A 63 3.71 -8.97 1.73
C GLN A 63 3.98 -10.47 1.87
N PHE A 64 4.38 -11.13 0.78
CA PHE A 64 4.77 -12.54 0.84
C PHE A 64 5.98 -12.77 1.77
N MET A 65 7.02 -11.95 1.65
CA MET A 65 8.18 -12.01 2.55
C MET A 65 7.79 -11.78 4.01
N LEU A 66 6.88 -10.82 4.28
CA LEU A 66 6.36 -10.58 5.61
C LEU A 66 5.61 -11.80 6.17
N SER A 67 4.74 -12.40 5.37
CA SER A 67 4.00 -13.61 5.76
C SER A 67 4.96 -14.75 6.11
N GLN A 68 5.99 -14.97 5.28
CA GLN A 68 7.00 -15.98 5.53
C GLN A 68 7.76 -15.71 6.84
N ALA A 69 8.19 -14.46 7.06
CA ALA A 69 8.91 -14.07 8.27
C ALA A 69 8.07 -14.30 9.54
N ILE A 70 6.79 -13.92 9.51
CA ILE A 70 5.85 -14.12 10.63
C ILE A 70 5.64 -15.62 10.87
N GLN A 71 5.48 -16.43 9.82
CA GLN A 71 5.34 -17.87 9.96
C GLN A 71 6.58 -18.48 10.63
N THR A 72 7.78 -18.17 10.13
CA THR A 72 9.03 -18.68 10.72
C THR A 72 9.20 -18.24 12.17
N PHE A 73 8.82 -17.00 12.50
CA PHE A 73 8.80 -16.52 13.87
C PHE A 73 7.82 -17.30 14.76
N GLY A 74 6.60 -17.54 14.27
CA GLY A 74 5.60 -18.35 14.96
C GLY A 74 6.10 -19.76 15.24
N GLU A 75 6.68 -20.42 14.23
CA GLU A 75 7.31 -21.73 14.39
C GLU A 75 8.45 -21.71 15.41
N SER A 76 9.29 -20.67 15.42
CA SER A 76 10.37 -20.51 16.40
C SER A 76 9.84 -20.41 17.83
N THR A 77 8.68 -19.76 18.01
CA THR A 77 8.04 -19.58 19.32
C THR A 77 7.45 -20.90 19.82
N VAL A 78 6.79 -21.66 18.93
CA VAL A 78 6.20 -22.96 19.28
C VAL A 78 7.27 -24.01 19.56
N SER A 79 8.33 -24.05 18.76
CA SER A 79 9.41 -25.04 18.89
C SER A 79 10.55 -24.63 19.81
N SER A 80 10.53 -23.40 20.34
CA SER A 80 11.65 -22.79 21.08
C SER A 80 13.01 -22.89 20.33
N SER A 81 12.96 -22.91 18.99
CA SER A 81 14.14 -23.05 18.14
C SER A 81 14.84 -21.71 17.92
N ILE A 82 16.05 -21.58 18.48
CA ILE A 82 16.91 -20.39 18.28
C ILE A 82 17.31 -20.25 16.81
N GLU A 83 17.52 -21.37 16.11
CA GLU A 83 17.84 -21.35 14.68
C GLU A 83 16.71 -20.70 13.86
N LYS A 84 15.46 -21.14 14.05
CA LYS A 84 14.30 -20.53 13.38
C LYS A 84 14.12 -19.07 13.78
N LEU A 85 14.42 -18.72 15.03
CA LEU A 85 14.38 -17.33 15.49
C LEU A 85 15.41 -16.44 14.75
N ASN A 86 16.61 -16.97 14.48
CA ASN A 86 17.65 -16.29 13.69
C ASN A 86 17.24 -16.15 12.22
N VAL A 87 16.60 -17.19 11.65
CA VAL A 87 16.07 -17.12 10.28
C VAL A 87 14.98 -16.04 10.19
N ALA A 88 14.06 -16.00 11.15
CA ALA A 88 13.02 -14.98 11.20
C ALA A 88 13.61 -13.56 11.30
N GLU A 89 14.63 -13.35 12.15
CA GLU A 89 15.34 -12.08 12.25
C GLU A 89 15.94 -11.65 10.90
N THR A 90 16.58 -12.59 10.19
CA THR A 90 17.17 -12.33 8.87
C THR A 90 16.12 -11.95 7.83
N LEU A 91 14.95 -12.62 7.84
CA LEU A 91 13.84 -12.31 6.96
C LEU A 91 13.28 -10.91 7.24
N PHE A 92 13.05 -10.56 8.50
CA PHE A 92 12.58 -9.21 8.86
C PHE A 92 13.61 -8.12 8.54
N ASN A 93 14.91 -8.38 8.72
CA ASN A 93 15.98 -7.47 8.30
C ASN A 93 16.06 -7.28 6.78
N SER A 94 15.64 -8.28 6.00
CA SER A 94 15.55 -8.13 4.54
C SER A 94 14.38 -7.24 4.15
N ILE A 95 13.27 -7.30 4.90
CA ILE A 95 12.06 -6.52 4.64
C ILE A 95 12.28 -5.02 4.90
N ILE A 96 13.00 -4.64 5.97
CA ILE A 96 13.20 -3.21 6.32
C ILE A 96 13.91 -2.40 5.22
N ASN A 97 14.62 -3.08 4.31
CA ASN A 97 15.31 -2.46 3.17
C ASN A 97 14.37 -2.23 1.97
N GLU A 98 13.14 -2.75 2.00
CA GLU A 98 12.16 -2.58 0.92
C GLU A 98 11.37 -1.27 1.10
N ASN A 99 10.92 -0.68 -0.01
CA ASN A 99 10.22 0.61 -0.01
C ASN A 99 8.73 0.48 0.36
N ASN A 100 8.44 -0.03 1.56
CA ASN A 100 7.07 -0.11 2.07
C ASN A 100 7.00 0.28 3.55
N LYS A 101 6.67 1.55 3.81
CA LYS A 101 6.63 2.12 5.18
C LYS A 101 5.77 1.31 6.16
N LYS A 102 4.59 0.85 5.73
CA LYS A 102 3.65 0.11 6.60
C LYS A 102 4.22 -1.26 6.98
N ILE A 103 4.74 -1.99 5.99
CA ILE A 103 5.32 -3.31 6.23
C ILE A 103 6.61 -3.18 7.06
N ASN A 104 7.41 -2.14 6.83
CA ASN A 104 8.63 -1.89 7.60
C ASN A 104 8.33 -1.64 9.08
N ILE A 105 7.23 -0.94 9.41
CA ILE A 105 6.78 -0.77 10.80
C ILE A 105 6.49 -2.13 11.44
N ILE A 106 5.75 -3.00 10.76
CA ILE A 106 5.43 -4.33 11.28
C ILE A 106 6.70 -5.16 11.46
N ALA A 107 7.60 -5.17 10.46
CA ALA A 107 8.87 -5.88 10.54
C ALA A 107 9.73 -5.40 11.72
N ARG A 108 9.79 -4.09 11.97
CA ARG A 108 10.50 -3.50 13.13
C ARG A 108 9.89 -3.92 14.47
N LEU A 109 8.56 -4.02 14.58
CA LEU A 109 7.91 -4.54 15.78
C LEU A 109 8.32 -5.99 16.08
N TYR A 110 8.35 -6.84 15.05
CA TYR A 110 8.81 -8.22 15.22
C TYR A 110 10.30 -8.29 15.54
N LEU A 111 11.15 -7.48 14.90
CA LEU A 111 12.58 -7.40 15.25
C LEU A 111 12.79 -6.95 16.69
N ALA A 112 12.03 -5.97 17.18
CA ALA A 112 12.07 -5.55 18.58
C ALA A 112 11.70 -6.71 19.51
N ARG A 113 10.66 -7.47 19.17
CA ARG A 113 10.25 -8.66 19.93
C ARG A 113 11.31 -9.75 19.92
N ILE A 114 11.94 -10.02 18.78
CA ILE A 114 13.03 -10.99 18.66
C ILE A 114 14.22 -10.56 19.52
N ASN A 115 14.62 -9.29 19.47
CA ASN A 115 15.71 -8.76 20.30
C ASN A 115 15.39 -8.90 21.79
N HIS A 116 14.14 -8.63 22.18
CA HIS A 116 13.69 -8.84 23.55
C HIS A 116 13.79 -10.32 23.98
N ILE A 117 13.35 -11.27 23.13
CA ILE A 117 13.47 -12.71 23.39
C ILE A 117 14.94 -13.13 23.53
N LYS A 118 15.83 -12.54 22.73
CA LYS A 118 17.28 -12.79 22.78
C LYS A 118 18.00 -12.09 23.94
N GLY A 119 17.30 -11.34 24.78
CA GLY A 119 17.89 -10.59 25.89
C GLY A 119 18.61 -9.29 25.48
N LYS A 120 18.53 -8.88 24.21
CA LYS A 120 19.05 -7.62 23.68
C LYS A 120 18.07 -6.48 23.97
N LEU A 121 17.95 -6.12 25.25
CA LEU A 121 16.90 -5.24 25.74
C LEU A 121 17.05 -3.80 25.23
N GLU A 122 18.28 -3.29 25.13
CA GLU A 122 18.55 -1.93 24.63
C GLU A 122 18.16 -1.80 23.15
N GLU A 123 18.53 -2.77 22.32
CA GLU A 123 18.15 -2.79 20.91
C GLU A 123 16.63 -2.91 20.75
N ALA A 124 15.98 -3.74 21.57
CA ALA A 124 14.53 -3.88 21.56
C ALA A 124 13.83 -2.56 21.93
N LYS A 125 14.26 -1.90 23.02
CA LYS A 125 13.72 -0.61 23.46
C LYS A 125 13.88 0.46 22.38
N ARG A 126 15.07 0.55 21.77
CA ARG A 126 15.36 1.47 20.66
C ARG A 126 14.40 1.26 19.49
N LEU A 127 14.19 0.02 19.07
CA LEU A 127 13.29 -0.30 17.94
C LEU A 127 11.83 0.05 18.27
N TYR A 128 11.36 -0.20 19.49
CA TYR A 128 10.01 0.18 19.89
C TYR A 128 9.81 1.70 19.89
N LEU A 129 10.78 2.48 20.37
CA LEU A 129 10.75 3.95 20.33
C LEU A 129 10.76 4.47 18.89
N GLU A 130 11.59 3.88 18.02
CA GLU A 130 11.65 4.27 16.61
C GLU A 130 10.29 4.06 15.92
N VAL A 131 9.65 2.90 16.16
CA VAL A 131 8.33 2.61 15.61
C VAL A 131 7.27 3.57 16.16
N GLN A 132 7.30 3.86 17.46
CA GLN A 132 6.36 4.79 18.08
C GLN A 132 6.45 6.20 17.47
N GLY A 133 7.66 6.67 17.16
CA GLY A 133 7.87 7.99 16.53
C GLY A 133 7.51 8.05 15.03
N GLN A 134 7.44 6.91 14.34
CA GLN A 134 7.21 6.84 12.89
C GLN A 134 5.76 6.55 12.49
N SER A 135 4.93 6.09 13.42
CA SER A 135 3.57 5.63 13.18
C SER A 135 2.55 6.42 13.98
N ASP A 136 1.53 6.94 13.30
CA ASP A 136 0.36 7.55 13.94
C ASP A 136 -0.77 6.56 14.22
N ASP A 137 -0.59 5.29 13.84
CA ASP A 137 -1.57 4.24 14.05
C ASP A 137 -1.77 3.99 15.57
N PRO A 138 -3.00 4.13 16.10
CA PRO A 138 -3.29 3.94 17.53
C PRO A 138 -2.94 2.55 18.04
N VAL A 139 -3.09 1.51 17.22
CA VAL A 139 -2.77 0.13 17.59
C VAL A 139 -1.26 -0.01 17.74
N VAL A 140 -0.48 0.54 16.80
CA VAL A 140 0.98 0.54 16.88
C VAL A 140 1.47 1.31 18.11
N LYS A 141 0.88 2.47 18.41
CA LYS A 141 1.18 3.24 19.62
C LYS A 141 0.87 2.44 20.90
N SER A 142 -0.30 1.80 20.98
CA SER A 142 -0.67 0.97 22.12
C SER A 142 0.29 -0.22 22.33
N ILE A 143 0.69 -0.90 21.26
CA ILE A 143 1.62 -2.04 21.34
C ILE A 143 2.99 -1.58 21.83
N THR A 144 3.52 -0.51 21.24
CA THR A 144 4.84 0.04 21.60
C THR A 144 4.85 0.57 23.03
N GLU A 145 3.82 1.30 23.46
CA GLU A 145 3.69 1.78 24.85
C GLU A 145 3.64 0.63 25.86
N GLN A 146 2.85 -0.41 25.57
CA GLN A 146 2.76 -1.57 26.46
C GLN A 146 4.10 -2.31 26.55
N ALA A 147 4.80 -2.46 25.43
CA ALA A 147 6.13 -3.06 25.41
C ALA A 147 7.14 -2.20 26.19
N LEU A 148 7.17 -0.89 25.97
CA LEU A 148 8.08 0.05 26.65
C LEU A 148 7.90 0.04 28.17
N LYS A 149 6.66 -0.02 28.67
CA LYS A 149 6.36 -0.15 30.10
C LYS A 149 6.96 -1.41 30.75
N GLN A 150 7.25 -2.46 29.99
CA GLN A 150 7.91 -3.67 30.51
C GLN A 150 9.39 -3.45 30.78
N PHE A 151 10.02 -2.49 30.10
CA PHE A 151 11.43 -2.15 30.32
C PHE A 151 11.64 -1.23 31.53
N ASP A 152 10.67 -0.36 31.84
CA ASP A 152 10.78 0.59 32.97
C ASP A 152 10.42 -0.03 34.33
N LYS A 153 9.94 -1.29 34.36
CA LYS A 153 9.58 -2.03 35.58
C LYS A 153 10.70 -2.92 36.16
N LYS A 154 11.91 -2.82 35.62
CA LYS A 154 13.12 -3.51 36.12
C LYS A 154 14.04 -2.52 36.80
#